data_AF-A0A8H7UNV0-F1
#
_entry.id   AF-A0A8H7UNV0-F1
#
_cell.length_a   1.000
_cell.length_b   1.000
_cell.length_c   1.000
_cell.angle_alpha   90.00
_cell.angle_beta   90.00
_cell.angle_gamma   90.00
#
_symmetry.space_group_name_H-M   'P 1'
#
loop_
_entity.id
_entity.type
_entity.pdbx_description
1 polymer ?
#
loop_
_entity_poly.entity_id
_entity_poly.type
_entity_poly.pdbx_seq_one_letter_code
_entity_poly.pdbx_strand_id
1 'polypeptide(L)'
;MVAELPLPKHWRRQLVKFVSTSPMVAKAIHILKIVFVFVFVLFIDAINRLQRPGGLDDQSAAGSMHDMRSGAALAARKFYAQRNLYLTGFTLFLSLILSRTHQLLLELSAAEEALETNGQTTNGAESKTLRDEIAELKKKHLDYDTLKKQAAQQNKEFDRLADEHIALEQKSRVGIKETRKE
;
A
#
# COMPACT_ATOMS: atom_id res chain seq x y z
N MET A 1 12.13 -6.76 -20.41
CA MET A 1 13.02 -6.03 -19.48
C MET A 1 12.23 -4.87 -18.90
N VAL A 2 11.30 -5.18 -17.99
CA VAL A 2 10.50 -4.17 -17.30
C VAL A 2 11.32 -3.78 -16.09
N ALA A 3 11.73 -2.51 -16.01
CA ALA A 3 12.46 -1.99 -14.87
C ALA A 3 11.54 -1.95 -13.66
N GLU A 4 11.53 -3.06 -12.92
CA GLU A 4 11.23 -3.08 -11.51
C GLU A 4 12.21 -2.11 -10.82
N LEU A 5 11.78 -0.87 -10.57
CA LEU A 5 12.31 -0.16 -9.41
C LEU A 5 11.43 -0.55 -8.22
N PRO A 6 11.82 -1.53 -7.39
CA PRO A 6 11.16 -1.78 -6.12
C PRO A 6 11.58 -0.67 -5.16
N LEU A 7 11.07 0.54 -5.39
CA LEU A 7 11.16 1.60 -4.38
C LEU A 7 10.44 1.08 -3.13
N PRO A 8 11.11 1.05 -1.96
CA PRO A 8 10.52 0.55 -0.73
C PRO A 8 9.18 1.25 -0.48
N LYS A 9 8.12 0.45 -0.31
CA LYS A 9 6.72 0.93 -0.29
C LYS A 9 6.50 2.08 0.72
N HIS A 10 7.24 2.07 1.83
CA HIS A 10 7.20 3.10 2.86
C HIS A 10 7.77 4.46 2.38
N TRP A 11 8.90 4.46 1.64
CA TRP A 11 9.47 5.68 1.07
C TRP A 11 8.59 6.25 -0.04
N ARG A 12 8.06 5.38 -0.90
CA ARG A 12 7.13 5.79 -1.95
C ARG A 12 5.88 6.42 -1.33
N ARG A 13 5.26 5.81 -0.32
CA ARG A 13 4.10 6.39 0.37
C ARG A 13 4.42 7.69 1.10
N GLN A 14 5.56 7.79 1.77
CA GLN A 14 5.96 9.03 2.44
C GLN A 14 6.21 10.15 1.43
N LEU A 15 6.88 9.88 0.31
CA LEU A 15 7.10 10.87 -0.74
C LEU A 15 5.77 11.29 -1.37
N VAL A 16 4.89 10.36 -1.72
CA VAL A 16 3.58 10.70 -2.33
C VAL A 16 2.67 11.43 -1.35
N LYS A 17 2.62 11.05 -0.07
CA LYS A 17 1.89 11.81 0.96
C LYS A 17 2.48 13.19 1.18
N PHE A 18 3.81 13.31 1.25
CA PHE A 18 4.46 14.60 1.45
C PHE A 18 4.24 15.53 0.24
N VAL A 19 4.32 14.98 -0.96
CA VAL A 19 4.05 15.68 -2.23
C VAL A 19 2.58 16.04 -2.36
N SER A 20 1.64 15.19 -1.95
CA SER A 20 0.19 15.42 -2.08
C SER A 20 -0.40 16.31 -0.97
N THR A 21 0.05 16.14 0.27
CA THR A 21 -0.46 16.85 1.44
C THR A 21 0.12 18.27 1.57
N SER A 22 1.27 18.54 0.96
CA SER A 22 1.86 19.88 1.02
C SER A 22 1.09 20.87 0.13
N PRO A 23 0.49 21.94 0.71
CA PRO A 23 -0.20 22.98 -0.07
C PRO A 23 0.74 23.72 -1.03
N MET A 24 2.05 23.61 -0.82
CA MET A 24 3.05 24.16 -1.72
C MET A 24 3.13 23.42 -3.05
N VAL A 25 2.94 22.10 -3.05
CA VAL A 25 2.99 21.29 -4.28
C VAL A 25 1.73 21.47 -5.11
N ALA A 26 0.57 21.59 -4.47
CA ALA A 26 -0.67 21.90 -5.18
C ALA A 26 -0.56 23.23 -5.95
N LYS A 27 0.04 24.25 -5.32
CA LYS A 27 0.37 25.53 -5.97
C LYS A 27 1.40 25.36 -7.09
N ALA A 28 2.45 24.56 -6.88
CA ALA A 28 3.47 24.30 -7.90
C ALA A 28 2.89 23.63 -9.15
N ILE A 29 2.01 22.63 -9.00
CA ILE A 29 1.31 21.98 -10.10
C ILE A 29 0.40 22.97 -10.83
N HIS A 30 -0.27 23.86 -10.11
CA HIS A 30 -1.12 24.89 -10.72
C HIS A 30 -0.28 25.88 -11.55
N ILE A 31 0.84 26.35 -11.02
CA ILE A 31 1.80 27.20 -11.75
C ILE A 31 2.35 26.47 -12.97
N LEU A 32 2.70 25.18 -12.83
CA LEU A 32 3.18 24.35 -13.94
C LEU A 32 2.16 24.25 -15.08
N LYS A 33 0.86 24.16 -14.76
CA LYS A 33 -0.21 24.18 -15.78
C LYS A 33 -0.30 25.52 -16.50
N ILE A 34 -0.14 26.65 -15.78
CA ILE A 34 -0.14 27.98 -16.40
C ILE A 34 1.07 28.11 -17.34
N VAL A 35 2.27 27.75 -16.87
CA VAL A 35 3.48 27.75 -17.69
C VAL A 35 3.33 26.84 -18.92
N PHE A 36 2.72 25.67 -18.75
CA PHE A 36 2.45 24.75 -19.85
C PHE A 36 1.60 25.39 -20.96
N VAL A 37 0.56 26.15 -20.62
CA VAL A 37 -0.26 26.86 -21.62
C VAL A 37 0.58 27.88 -22.39
N PHE A 38 1.44 28.65 -21.71
CA PHE A 38 2.35 29.59 -22.37
C PHE A 38 3.34 28.89 -23.30
N VAL A 39 3.97 27.80 -22.84
CA VAL A 39 4.89 26.99 -23.65
C VAL A 39 4.16 26.38 -24.85
N PHE A 40 2.90 25.99 -24.68
CA PHE A 40 2.07 25.44 -25.76
C PHE A 40 1.78 26.48 -26.84
N VAL A 41 1.45 27.72 -26.45
CA VAL A 41 1.28 28.83 -27.41
C VAL A 41 2.60 29.13 -28.13
N LEU A 42 3.72 29.20 -27.41
CA LEU A 42 5.06 29.39 -28.01
C LEU A 42 5.45 28.25 -28.95
N PHE A 43 5.01 27.02 -28.66
CA PHE A 43 5.24 25.88 -29.53
C PHE A 43 4.43 25.99 -30.82
N ILE A 44 3.15 26.39 -30.75
CA ILE A 44 2.35 26.66 -31.95
C ILE A 44 2.97 27.79 -32.77
N ASP A 45 3.41 28.88 -32.14
CA ASP A 45 4.14 29.96 -32.81
C ASP A 45 5.41 29.44 -33.51
N ALA A 46 6.21 28.61 -32.83
CA ALA A 46 7.40 28.00 -33.40
C ALA A 46 7.09 27.05 -34.58
N ILE A 47 5.98 26.29 -34.52
CA ILE A 47 5.49 25.48 -35.65
C ILE A 47 5.10 26.39 -36.81
N ASN A 48 4.28 27.40 -36.57
CA ASN A 48 3.81 28.34 -37.59
C ASN A 48 4.99 29.02 -38.29
N ARG A 49 6.02 29.40 -37.52
CA ARG A 49 7.26 29.98 -38.04
C ARG A 49 8.09 28.98 -38.87
N LEU A 50 8.12 27.70 -38.48
CA LEU A 50 8.83 26.66 -39.24
C LEU A 50 8.08 26.25 -40.52
N GLN A 51 6.76 26.23 -40.48
CA GLN A 51 5.90 25.81 -41.59
C GLN A 51 5.70 26.91 -42.64
N ARG A 52 5.88 28.19 -42.29
CA ARG A 52 5.74 29.30 -43.24
C ARG A 52 6.84 29.22 -44.31
N PRO A 53 6.53 28.86 -45.58
CA PRO A 53 7.54 28.52 -46.58
C PRO A 53 8.43 29.67 -47.08
N GLY A 54 8.34 30.86 -46.49
CA GLY A 54 9.20 32.03 -46.77
C GLY A 54 9.39 32.97 -45.57
N GLY A 55 9.14 32.49 -44.34
CA GLY A 55 9.13 33.34 -43.12
C GLY A 55 10.47 33.52 -42.41
N LEU A 56 11.51 32.79 -42.83
CA LEU A 56 12.89 33.01 -42.36
C LEU A 56 13.58 34.15 -43.14
N ASP A 57 12.93 34.64 -44.19
CA ASP A 57 13.48 35.62 -45.13
C ASP A 57 13.25 37.08 -44.68
N ASP A 58 12.32 37.35 -43.75
CA ASP A 58 11.82 38.72 -43.52
C ASP A 58 12.18 39.36 -42.17
N GLN A 59 12.89 38.68 -41.26
CA GLN A 59 13.16 39.24 -39.92
C GLN A 59 14.64 39.52 -39.59
N SER A 60 15.55 39.40 -40.55
CA SER A 60 16.95 39.80 -40.34
C SER A 60 17.72 40.19 -41.61
N ALA A 61 17.02 40.62 -42.67
CA ALA A 61 17.64 41.15 -43.87
C ALA A 61 17.36 42.66 -44.01
N ALA A 62 17.70 43.42 -42.97
CA ALA A 62 18.14 44.79 -43.18
C ALA A 62 19.51 44.71 -43.88
N GLY A 63 19.49 44.61 -45.21
CA GLY A 63 20.66 44.84 -46.07
C GLY A 63 21.39 43.60 -46.59
N SER A 64 21.53 43.58 -47.91
CA SER A 64 22.64 42.99 -48.69
C SER A 64 22.51 41.54 -49.19
N MET A 65 22.12 41.44 -50.48
CA MET A 65 22.91 40.80 -51.56
C MET A 65 23.82 39.61 -51.14
N HIS A 66 23.46 38.35 -51.44
CA HIS A 66 24.33 37.30 -52.04
C HIS A 66 23.61 35.94 -52.24
N ASP A 67 23.25 35.63 -53.48
CA ASP A 67 22.44 34.49 -53.94
C ASP A 67 23.18 33.13 -54.06
N MET A 68 24.06 32.79 -53.11
CA MET A 68 24.64 31.41 -53.07
C MET A 68 25.20 31.03 -51.69
N ARG A 69 25.71 32.01 -50.95
CA ARG A 69 26.04 31.88 -49.51
C ARG A 69 24.78 31.85 -48.63
N SER A 70 23.67 32.40 -49.13
CA SER A 70 22.35 32.32 -48.50
C SER A 70 21.84 30.89 -48.38
N GLY A 71 22.09 29.99 -49.33
CA GLY A 71 21.57 28.61 -49.26
C GLY A 71 22.07 27.82 -48.04
N ALA A 72 23.37 27.89 -47.77
CA ALA A 72 23.97 27.25 -46.59
C ALA A 72 23.57 27.94 -45.27
N ALA A 73 23.48 29.27 -45.26
CA ALA A 73 23.01 30.04 -44.10
C ALA A 73 21.53 29.78 -43.78
N LEU A 74 20.69 29.65 -44.81
CA LEU A 74 19.26 29.29 -44.70
C LEU A 74 19.09 27.85 -44.23
N ALA A 75 19.87 26.91 -44.76
CA ALA A 75 19.88 25.53 -44.29
C ALA A 75 20.26 25.47 -42.80
N ALA A 76 21.32 26.16 -42.40
CA ALA A 76 21.71 26.26 -40.99
C ALA A 76 20.58 26.83 -40.12
N ARG A 77 19.95 27.95 -40.52
CA ARG A 77 18.80 28.54 -39.79
C ARG A 77 17.61 27.58 -39.67
N LYS A 78 17.31 26.80 -40.72
CA LYS A 78 16.27 25.75 -40.68
C LYS A 78 16.63 24.64 -39.69
N PHE A 79 17.88 24.16 -39.67
CA PHE A 79 18.33 23.17 -38.69
C PHE A 79 18.25 23.68 -37.25
N TYR A 80 18.57 24.95 -37.01
CA TYR A 80 18.42 25.57 -35.68
C TYR A 80 16.94 25.66 -35.26
N ALA A 81 16.07 26.16 -36.15
CA ALA A 81 14.64 26.27 -35.85
C ALA A 81 13.98 24.89 -35.62
N GLN A 82 14.36 23.88 -36.40
CA GLN A 82 13.86 22.52 -36.27
C GLN A 82 14.26 21.88 -34.93
N ARG A 83 15.53 22.00 -34.51
CA ARG A 83 16.00 21.48 -33.22
C ARG A 83 15.32 22.17 -32.04
N ASN A 84 15.18 23.49 -32.11
CA ASN A 84 14.52 24.27 -31.06
C ASN A 84 13.03 23.91 -30.97
N LEU A 85 12.37 23.66 -32.11
CA LEU A 85 11.00 23.17 -32.13
C LEU A 85 10.86 21.81 -31.43
N TYR A 86 11.76 20.86 -31.73
CA TYR A 86 11.73 19.54 -31.08
C TYR A 86 12.02 19.63 -29.58
N LEU A 87 12.92 20.50 -29.14
CA LEU A 87 13.20 20.72 -27.71
C LEU A 87 11.96 21.26 -26.99
N THR A 88 11.31 22.27 -27.56
CA THR A 88 10.07 22.86 -27.03
C THR A 88 8.94 21.83 -27.03
N GLY A 89 8.79 21.06 -28.11
CA GLY A 89 7.77 20.01 -28.22
C GLY A 89 7.97 18.86 -27.23
N PHE A 90 9.22 18.43 -27.03
CA PHE A 90 9.56 17.42 -26.03
C PHE A 90 9.22 17.89 -24.61
N THR A 91 9.45 19.16 -24.29
CA THR A 91 9.10 19.76 -22.99
C THR A 91 7.58 19.68 -22.74
N LEU A 92 6.76 19.92 -23.77
CA LEU A 92 5.31 19.77 -23.68
C LEU A 92 4.91 18.31 -23.47
N PHE A 93 5.52 17.40 -24.22
CA PHE A 93 5.28 15.97 -24.07
C PHE A 93 5.60 15.48 -22.65
N LEU A 94 6.74 15.91 -22.07
CA LEU A 94 7.12 15.59 -20.70
C LEU A 94 6.14 16.15 -19.69
N SER A 95 5.69 17.39 -19.87
CA SER A 95 4.71 18.00 -18.97
C SER A 95 3.37 17.24 -18.99
N LEU A 96 2.96 16.74 -20.15
CA LEU A 96 1.75 15.91 -20.27
C LEU A 96 1.93 14.54 -19.59
N ILE A 97 3.07 13.88 -19.79
CA ILE A 97 3.42 12.64 -19.08
C ILE A 97 3.43 12.90 -17.57
N LEU A 98 4.03 13.99 -17.11
CA LEU A 98 4.11 14.32 -15.69
C LEU A 98 2.72 14.53 -15.08
N SER A 99 1.85 15.26 -15.78
CA SER A 99 0.46 15.45 -15.34
C SER A 99 -0.31 14.13 -15.27
N ARG A 100 -0.13 13.25 -16.27
CA ARG A 100 -0.80 11.95 -16.30
C ARG A 100 -0.27 11.00 -15.22
N THR A 101 1.05 10.93 -15.07
CA THR A 101 1.71 10.10 -14.06
C THR A 101 1.36 10.57 -12.64
N HIS A 102 1.24 11.87 -12.39
CA HIS A 102 0.76 12.39 -11.10
C HIS A 102 -0.65 11.88 -10.75
N GLN A 103 -1.59 11.90 -11.69
CA GLN A 103 -2.94 11.37 -11.46
C GLN A 103 -2.93 9.86 -11.20
N LEU A 104 -2.20 9.10 -12.03
CA LEU A 104 -2.07 7.65 -11.87
C LEU A 104 -1.39 7.29 -10.53
N LEU A 105 -0.43 8.08 -10.09
CA LEU A 105 0.25 7.91 -8.81
C LEU A 105 -0.71 8.08 -7.62
N LEU A 106 -1.61 9.07 -7.69
CA LEU A 106 -2.65 9.28 -6.67
C LEU A 106 -3.66 8.15 -6.64
N GLU A 107 -4.14 7.73 -7.82
CA GLU A 107 -5.09 6.62 -7.96
C GLU A 107 -4.50 5.32 -7.42
N LEU A 108 -3.24 5.02 -7.75
CA LEU A 108 -2.52 3.87 -7.23
C LEU A 108 -2.30 3.95 -5.71
N SER A 109 -2.01 5.14 -5.17
CA SER A 109 -1.89 5.32 -3.72
C SER A 109 -3.21 5.10 -2.99
N ALA A 110 -4.32 5.59 -3.54
CA ALA A 110 -5.66 5.40 -2.97
C ALA A 110 -6.11 3.94 -3.05
N ALA A 111 -5.84 3.26 -4.18
CA ALA A 111 -6.11 1.84 -4.35
C ALA A 111 -5.30 0.98 -3.36
N GLU A 112 -4.03 1.31 -3.14
CA GLU A 112 -3.20 0.65 -2.12
C GLU A 112 -3.74 0.86 -0.70
N GLU A 113 -4.21 2.06 -0.34
CA GLU A 113 -4.83 2.31 0.98
C GLU A 113 -6.12 1.50 1.17
N ALA A 114 -6.95 1.38 0.14
CA ALA A 114 -8.17 0.57 0.19
C ALA A 114 -7.90 -0.94 0.33
N LEU A 115 -6.80 -1.44 -0.25
CA LEU A 115 -6.40 -2.85 -0.09
C LEU A 115 -5.85 -3.14 1.31
N GLU A 116 -5.10 -2.22 1.91
CA GLU A 116 -4.59 -2.40 3.28
C GLU A 116 -5.70 -2.30 4.34
N THR A 117 -6.67 -1.40 4.17
CA THR A 117 -7.82 -1.34 5.08
C THR A 117 -8.67 -2.61 4.98
N ASN A 118 -8.93 -3.12 3.78
CA ASN A 118 -9.63 -4.40 3.60
C ASN A 118 -8.80 -5.60 4.09
N GLY A 119 -7.47 -5.57 3.97
CA GLY A 119 -6.59 -6.60 4.52
C GLY A 119 -6.48 -6.58 6.04
N GLN A 120 -6.63 -5.41 6.68
CA GLN A 120 -6.66 -5.29 8.15
C GLN A 120 -8.03 -5.61 8.73
N THR A 121 -9.12 -5.34 8.02
CA THR A 121 -10.46 -5.73 8.48
C THR A 121 -10.64 -7.24 8.43
N THR A 122 -10.14 -7.93 7.39
CA THR A 122 -10.18 -9.40 7.30
C THR A 122 -9.25 -10.05 8.33
N ASN A 123 -7.98 -9.67 8.38
CA ASN A 123 -7.03 -10.24 9.35
C ASN A 123 -7.34 -9.83 10.80
N GLY A 124 -7.87 -8.63 11.03
CA GLY A 124 -8.21 -8.14 12.37
C GLY A 124 -9.49 -8.76 12.93
N ALA A 125 -10.48 -9.04 12.06
CA ALA A 125 -11.68 -9.78 12.46
C ALA A 125 -11.36 -11.26 12.72
N GLU A 126 -10.63 -11.92 11.82
CA GLU A 126 -10.19 -13.30 12.03
C GLU A 126 -9.25 -13.44 13.23
N SER A 127 -8.33 -12.50 13.46
CA SER A 127 -7.42 -12.58 14.60
C SER A 127 -8.13 -12.35 15.94
N LYS A 128 -9.24 -11.60 15.98
CA LYS A 128 -10.07 -11.45 17.19
C LYS A 128 -10.89 -12.71 17.46
N THR A 129 -11.57 -13.26 16.46
CA THR A 129 -12.34 -14.51 16.64
C THR A 129 -11.45 -15.68 17.05
N LEU A 130 -10.28 -15.82 16.42
CA LEU A 130 -9.29 -16.85 16.78
C LEU A 130 -8.76 -16.66 18.21
N ARG A 131 -8.58 -15.41 18.68
CA ARG A 131 -8.14 -15.13 20.06
C ARG A 131 -9.20 -15.50 21.09
N ASP A 132 -10.46 -15.21 20.80
CA ASP A 132 -11.58 -15.53 21.69
C ASP A 132 -11.80 -17.05 21.77
N GLU A 133 -11.69 -17.76 20.64
CA GLU A 133 -11.80 -19.22 20.58
C GLU A 133 -10.66 -19.93 21.35
N ILE A 134 -9.41 -19.43 21.22
CA ILE A 134 -8.28 -19.94 22.00
C ILE A 134 -8.48 -19.70 23.51
N ALA A 135 -9.05 -18.56 23.90
CA ALA A 135 -9.32 -18.27 25.31
C ALA A 135 -10.43 -19.18 25.88
N GLU A 136 -11.47 -19.47 25.10
CA GLU A 136 -12.55 -20.38 25.50
C GLU A 136 -12.05 -21.83 25.60
N LEU A 137 -11.25 -22.29 24.64
CA LEU A 137 -10.62 -23.61 24.66
C LEU A 137 -9.71 -23.80 25.89
N LYS A 138 -8.94 -22.77 26.26
CA LYS A 138 -8.10 -22.81 27.48
C LYS A 138 -8.93 -22.92 28.76
N LYS A 139 -10.06 -22.21 28.86
CA LYS A 139 -10.97 -22.33 30.01
C LYS A 139 -11.56 -23.73 30.10
N LYS A 140 -12.08 -24.27 28.99
CA LYS A 140 -12.61 -25.64 28.94
C LYS A 140 -11.56 -26.68 29.34
N HIS A 141 -10.30 -26.49 28.97
CA HIS A 141 -9.24 -27.41 29.33
C HIS A 141 -8.91 -27.37 30.84
N LEU A 142 -8.90 -26.18 31.45
CA LEU A 142 -8.72 -26.01 32.89
C LEU A 142 -9.87 -26.60 33.70
N ASP A 143 -11.10 -26.39 33.23
CA ASP A 143 -12.30 -26.98 33.86
C ASP A 143 -12.27 -28.51 33.74
N TYR A 144 -11.87 -29.05 32.58
CA TYR A 144 -11.70 -30.49 32.39
C TYR A 144 -10.66 -31.09 33.35
N ASP A 145 -9.50 -30.44 33.50
CA ASP A 145 -8.46 -30.90 34.43
C ASP A 145 -8.92 -30.82 35.89
N THR A 146 -9.70 -29.80 36.24
CA THR A 146 -10.29 -29.66 37.57
C THR A 146 -11.33 -30.75 37.83
N LEU A 147 -12.21 -31.01 36.86
CA LEU A 147 -13.23 -32.05 36.94
C LEU A 147 -12.59 -33.44 37.04
N LYS A 148 -11.51 -33.68 36.29
CA LYS A 148 -10.72 -34.91 36.35
C LYS A 148 -10.09 -35.11 37.73
N LYS A 149 -9.54 -34.06 38.35
CA LYS A 149 -9.02 -34.12 39.72
C LYS A 149 -10.13 -34.40 40.74
N GLN A 150 -11.29 -33.75 40.60
CA GLN A 150 -12.44 -33.97 41.48
C GLN A 150 -12.96 -35.41 41.36
N ALA A 151 -13.12 -35.94 40.16
CA ALA A 151 -13.55 -37.33 39.94
C ALA A 151 -12.54 -38.33 40.51
N ALA A 152 -11.24 -38.11 40.31
CA ALA A 152 -10.20 -38.95 40.89
C ALA A 152 -10.19 -38.92 42.42
N GLN A 153 -10.48 -37.76 43.02
CA GLN A 153 -10.57 -37.62 44.48
C GLN A 153 -11.85 -38.28 45.02
N GLN A 154 -12.98 -38.11 44.34
CA GLN A 154 -14.23 -38.78 44.69
C GLN A 154 -14.07 -40.31 44.66
N ASN A 155 -13.48 -40.87 43.61
CA ASN A 155 -13.24 -42.31 43.53
C ASN A 155 -12.41 -42.82 44.71
N LYS A 156 -11.36 -42.09 45.12
CA LYS A 156 -10.55 -42.46 46.30
C LYS A 156 -11.36 -42.45 47.59
N GLU A 157 -12.24 -41.47 47.78
CA GLU A 157 -13.11 -41.43 48.97
C GLU A 157 -14.17 -42.53 48.93
N PHE A 158 -14.70 -42.87 47.74
CA PHE A 158 -15.59 -44.02 47.57
C PHE A 158 -14.91 -45.33 47.96
N ASP A 159 -13.69 -45.58 47.47
CA ASP A 159 -12.91 -46.78 47.80
C ASP A 159 -12.65 -46.87 49.31
N ARG A 160 -12.25 -45.74 49.93
CA ARG A 160 -12.01 -45.66 51.38
C ARG A 160 -13.28 -45.94 52.20
N LEU A 161 -14.42 -45.34 51.82
CA LEU A 161 -15.70 -45.57 52.51
C LEU A 161 -16.17 -47.01 52.33
N ALA A 162 -15.97 -47.62 51.17
CA ALA A 162 -16.27 -49.02 50.94
C ALA A 162 -15.44 -49.93 51.86
N ASP A 163 -14.14 -49.69 51.97
CA ASP A 163 -13.25 -50.42 52.90
C ASP A 163 -13.69 -50.25 54.36
N GLU A 164 -14.07 -49.03 54.75
CA GLU A 164 -14.55 -48.73 56.11
C GLU A 164 -15.87 -49.45 56.41
N HIS A 165 -16.81 -49.47 55.45
CA HIS A 165 -18.06 -50.23 55.57
C HIS A 165 -17.81 -51.73 55.70
N ILE A 166 -16.92 -52.30 54.88
CA ILE A 166 -16.54 -53.72 54.96
C ILE A 166 -15.93 -54.03 56.34
N ALA A 167 -15.05 -53.16 56.85
CA ALA A 167 -14.43 -53.33 58.15
C ALA A 167 -15.45 -53.22 59.30
N LEU A 168 -16.42 -52.30 59.22
CA LEU A 168 -17.50 -52.16 60.20
C LEU A 168 -18.46 -53.35 60.19
N GLU A 169 -18.84 -53.87 59.01
CA GLU A 169 -19.64 -55.09 58.90
C GLU A 169 -18.92 -56.31 59.48
N GLN A 170 -17.61 -56.42 59.28
CA GLN A 170 -16.83 -57.49 59.91
C GLN A 170 -16.81 -57.35 61.43
N LYS A 171 -16.61 -56.14 61.96
CA LYS A 171 -16.64 -55.87 63.41
C LYS A 171 -18.01 -56.16 64.03
N SER A 172 -19.11 -55.73 63.40
CA SER A 172 -20.47 -56.00 63.89
C SER A 172 -20.78 -57.51 63.87
N ARG A 173 -20.35 -58.22 62.83
CA ARG A 173 -20.52 -59.67 62.71
C ARG A 173 -19.68 -60.47 63.73
N VAL A 174 -18.55 -59.94 64.17
CA VAL A 174 -17.72 -60.53 65.24
C VAL A 174 -18.33 -60.25 66.63
N GLY A 175 -18.78 -59.02 66.89
CA GLY A 175 -19.43 -58.66 68.16
C GLY A 175 -20.73 -59.44 68.45
N ILE A 176 -21.50 -59.78 67.41
CA ILE A 176 -22.70 -60.64 67.53
C ILE A 176 -22.33 -62.09 67.88
N LYS A 177 -21.13 -62.56 67.52
CA LYS A 177 -20.66 -63.91 67.88
C LYS A 177 -20.12 -64.01 69.30
N GLU A 178 -19.59 -62.92 69.85
CA GLU A 178 -19.13 -62.85 71.24
C GLU A 178 -20.28 -62.73 72.23
N THR A 179 -21.30 -61.91 71.94
CA THR A 179 -22.52 -61.79 72.76
C THR A 179 -23.42 -63.03 72.79
N ARG A 180 -23.18 -64.02 71.92
CA ARG A 180 -23.92 -65.30 71.90
C ARG A 180 -23.21 -66.42 72.69
N LYS A 181 -22.02 -66.13 73.25
CA LYS A 181 -21.20 -67.10 74.01
C LYS A 181 -21.17 -66.85 75.52
N GLU A 182 -21.83 -65.80 75.99
CA GLU A 182 -22.22 -65.61 77.40
C GLU A 182 -23.69 -66.00 77.59
#